data_AF-A0A699JTT7-F1
#
_entry.id   AF-A0A699JTT7-F1
#
_cell.length_a   1.000
_cell.length_b   1.000
_cell.length_c   1.000
_cell.angle_alpha   90.00
_cell.angle_beta   90.00
_cell.angle_gamma   90.00
#
_symmetry.space_group_name_H-M   'P 1'
#
loop_
_entity.id
_entity.type
_entity.pdbx_description
1 polymer ?
#
loop_
_entity_poly.entity_id
_entity_poly.type
_entity_poly.pdbx_seq_one_letter_code
_entity_poly.pdbx_strand_id
1 'polypeptide(L)'
;MSWVKWEKILASIKKGGLGIGSIFGLNIGLLFKWIWRLRNRPTDLWAQVIGIIYGHDGGIARSSSRWRKHSNWGIIVSSINRLKDKGVDLLSLCTRKLGNGVSISFWEDTWIGTSPLRSQFPRGAELSQFEALIALIGSVQLSDSCDSWQWHPNYTVGYTVASARALVDESILEKDLVATRWNRNIPIK
;
A
#
# COMPACT_ATOMS: atom_id res chain seq x y z
N MET A 1 -26.81 -22.40 -22.11
CA MET A 1 -25.62 -21.90 -21.38
C MET A 1 -25.91 -20.48 -20.94
N SER A 2 -25.85 -20.18 -19.64
CA SER A 2 -25.95 -18.81 -19.15
C SER A 2 -24.55 -18.19 -19.12
N TRP A 3 -24.37 -17.09 -19.84
CA TRP A 3 -23.14 -16.30 -19.76
C TRP A 3 -23.06 -15.63 -18.40
N VAL A 4 -21.99 -15.89 -17.65
CA VAL A 4 -21.71 -15.21 -16.39
C VAL A 4 -20.80 -14.02 -16.68
N LYS A 5 -21.13 -12.84 -16.15
CA LYS A 5 -20.28 -11.66 -16.28
C LYS A 5 -18.88 -11.94 -15.72
N TRP A 6 -17.85 -11.57 -16.49
CA TRP A 6 -16.46 -11.84 -16.15
C TRP A 6 -16.06 -11.28 -14.78
N GLU A 7 -16.51 -10.07 -14.44
CA GLU A 7 -16.27 -9.42 -13.14
C GLU A 7 -16.74 -10.29 -11.96
N LYS A 8 -17.84 -11.01 -12.14
CA LYS A 8 -18.37 -11.94 -11.13
C LYS A 8 -17.47 -13.15 -10.95
N ILE A 9 -16.83 -13.64 -12.02
CA ILE A 9 -15.87 -14.75 -11.96
C ILE A 9 -14.60 -14.31 -11.21
N LEU A 10 -14.14 -13.08 -11.46
CA LEU A 10 -12.93 -12.53 -10.84
C LEU A 10 -13.11 -12.26 -9.34
N ALA A 11 -14.34 -11.97 -8.89
CA ALA A 11 -14.65 -11.70 -7.49
C ALA A 11 -14.24 -12.85 -6.57
N SER A 12 -13.98 -12.52 -5.30
CA SER A 12 -13.61 -13.53 -4.31
C SER A 12 -14.71 -14.57 -4.12
N ILE A 13 -14.34 -15.77 -3.67
CA ILE A 13 -15.29 -16.83 -3.33
C ILE A 13 -16.30 -16.33 -2.27
N LYS A 14 -15.85 -15.50 -1.34
CA LYS A 14 -16.70 -14.85 -0.32
C LYS A 14 -17.78 -13.94 -0.93
N LYS A 15 -17.52 -13.36 -2.10
CA LYS A 15 -18.46 -12.52 -2.87
C LYS A 15 -19.20 -13.32 -3.96
N GLY A 16 -19.16 -14.66 -3.92
CA GLY A 16 -19.85 -15.52 -4.90
C GLY A 16 -19.16 -15.63 -6.27
N GLY A 17 -17.88 -15.23 -6.37
CA GLY A 17 -17.05 -15.46 -7.56
C GLY A 17 -16.18 -16.70 -7.47
N LEU A 18 -15.27 -16.89 -8.42
CA LEU A 18 -14.36 -18.04 -8.47
C LEU A 18 -13.01 -17.76 -7.80
N GLY A 19 -12.75 -16.52 -7.38
CA GLY A 19 -11.52 -16.14 -6.67
C GLY A 19 -10.27 -16.08 -7.54
N ILE A 20 -10.41 -16.05 -8.87
CA ILE A 20 -9.27 -15.96 -9.80
C ILE A 20 -8.52 -14.62 -9.61
N GLY A 21 -9.25 -13.55 -9.24
CA GLY A 21 -8.75 -12.18 -9.12
C GLY A 21 -8.55 -11.50 -10.48
N SER A 22 -8.47 -10.18 -10.53
CA SER A 22 -8.32 -9.46 -11.80
C SER A 22 -6.87 -9.37 -12.27
N ILE A 23 -6.65 -9.32 -13.60
CA ILE A 23 -5.33 -9.06 -14.18
C ILE A 23 -4.88 -7.62 -13.91
N PHE A 24 -5.85 -6.70 -13.80
CA PHE A 24 -5.60 -5.32 -13.43
C PHE A 24 -4.99 -5.23 -12.02
N GLY A 25 -5.61 -5.87 -11.02
CA GLY A 25 -5.10 -5.95 -9.66
C GLY A 25 -3.74 -6.65 -9.57
N LEU A 26 -3.52 -7.69 -10.38
CA LEU A 26 -2.21 -8.34 -10.48
C LEU A 26 -1.13 -7.38 -10.99
N ASN A 27 -1.41 -6.66 -12.08
CA ASN A 27 -0.48 -5.70 -12.66
C ASN A 27 -0.18 -4.55 -11.69
N ILE A 28 -1.19 -4.01 -11.00
CA ILE A 28 -0.99 -3.01 -9.96
C ILE A 28 -0.09 -3.55 -8.84
N GLY A 29 -0.34 -4.77 -8.37
CA GLY A 29 0.52 -5.40 -7.36
C GLY A 29 1.97 -5.61 -7.84
N LEU A 30 2.19 -5.90 -9.13
CA LEU A 30 3.53 -6.00 -9.69
C LEU A 30 4.22 -4.63 -9.78
N LEU A 31 3.51 -3.59 -10.20
CA LEU A 31 4.03 -2.22 -10.25
C LEU A 31 4.37 -1.71 -8.83
N PHE A 32 3.46 -1.90 -7.88
CA PHE A 32 3.68 -1.49 -6.49
C PHE A 32 4.81 -2.26 -5.80
N LYS A 33 5.10 -3.50 -6.24
CA LYS A 33 6.26 -4.27 -5.76
C LYS A 33 7.57 -3.50 -5.94
N TRP A 34 7.70 -2.73 -7.03
CA TRP A 34 8.89 -1.92 -7.26
C TRP A 34 8.98 -0.74 -6.29
N ILE A 35 7.86 -0.06 -6.01
CA ILE A 35 7.78 0.97 -4.98
C ILE A 35 8.16 0.39 -3.60
N TRP A 36 7.62 -0.78 -3.26
CA TRP A 36 7.93 -1.47 -2.02
C TRP A 36 9.43 -1.80 -1.91
N ARG A 37 10.04 -2.29 -3.00
CA ARG A 37 11.48 -2.58 -3.05
C ARG A 37 12.32 -1.31 -2.90
N LEU A 38 11.96 -0.21 -3.55
CA LEU A 38 12.66 1.08 -3.42
C LEU A 38 12.74 1.49 -1.94
N ARG A 39 11.62 1.40 -1.23
CA ARG A 39 11.50 1.76 0.19
C ARG A 39 12.34 0.89 1.12
N ASN A 40 12.47 -0.41 0.85
CA ASN A 40 13.18 -1.34 1.74
C ASN A 40 14.63 -1.61 1.35
N ARG A 41 15.02 -1.30 0.12
CA ARG A 41 16.39 -1.51 -0.39
C ARG A 41 16.90 -0.27 -1.10
N PRO A 42 16.99 0.88 -0.41
CA PRO A 42 17.43 2.13 -1.02
C PRO A 42 18.89 2.09 -1.48
N THR A 43 19.69 1.14 -0.94
CA THR A 43 21.11 0.95 -1.27
C THR A 43 21.34 0.14 -2.54
N ASP A 44 20.32 -0.50 -3.12
CA ASP A 44 20.49 -1.22 -4.38
C ASP A 44 20.85 -0.22 -5.51
N LEU A 45 21.71 -0.60 -6.45
CA LEU A 45 22.17 0.29 -7.52
C LEU A 45 21.01 0.96 -8.28
N TRP A 46 19.99 0.18 -8.64
CA TRP A 46 18.81 0.71 -9.35
C TRP A 46 18.03 1.71 -8.49
N ALA A 47 17.95 1.48 -7.17
CA ALA A 47 17.26 2.35 -6.22
C ALA A 47 18.01 3.68 -6.08
N GLN A 48 19.35 3.64 -6.03
CA GLN A 48 20.19 4.84 -6.03
C GLN A 48 20.02 5.64 -7.33
N VAL A 49 19.99 4.98 -8.50
CA VAL A 49 19.74 5.64 -9.80
C VAL A 49 18.37 6.32 -9.81
N ILE A 50 17.32 5.64 -9.32
CA ILE A 50 15.99 6.26 -9.15
C ILE A 50 16.07 7.45 -8.19
N GLY A 51 16.80 7.32 -7.09
CA GLY A 51 17.02 8.37 -6.09
C GLY A 51 17.65 9.64 -6.70
N ILE A 52 18.68 9.47 -7.52
CA ILE A 52 19.39 10.56 -8.20
C ILE A 52 18.50 11.25 -9.23
N ILE A 53 17.73 10.50 -10.02
CA ILE A 53 16.92 11.07 -11.11
C ILE A 53 15.63 11.71 -10.58
N TYR A 54 14.98 11.10 -9.59
CA TYR A 54 13.62 11.47 -9.16
C TYR A 54 13.55 12.13 -7.78
N GLY A 55 14.62 12.04 -6.98
CA GLY A 55 14.70 12.48 -5.58
C GLY A 55 14.80 11.28 -4.63
N HIS A 56 15.22 11.51 -3.38
CA HIS A 56 15.51 10.46 -2.38
C HIS A 56 14.37 9.44 -2.19
N ASP A 57 13.10 9.87 -2.32
CA ASP A 57 11.92 9.01 -2.21
C ASP A 57 11.46 8.44 -3.57
N GLY A 58 12.25 8.56 -4.63
CA GLY A 58 11.86 8.24 -6.00
C GLY A 58 10.76 9.15 -6.55
N GLY A 59 10.48 10.29 -5.94
CA GLY A 59 9.38 11.17 -6.33
C GLY A 59 8.00 10.58 -6.06
N ILE A 60 7.87 9.63 -5.13
CA ILE A 60 6.60 9.01 -4.75
C ILE A 60 5.66 10.04 -4.10
N ALA A 61 6.17 10.90 -3.22
CA ALA A 61 5.37 11.88 -2.48
C ALA A 61 5.03 13.13 -3.29
N ARG A 62 5.67 13.36 -4.44
CA ARG A 62 5.53 14.59 -5.23
C ARG A 62 4.73 14.31 -6.49
N SER A 63 3.71 15.13 -6.75
CA SER A 63 3.06 15.13 -8.07
C SER A 63 4.09 15.54 -9.12
N SER A 64 4.56 14.57 -9.88
CA SER A 64 5.74 14.72 -10.71
C SER A 64 5.53 15.72 -11.86
N SER A 65 6.57 16.51 -12.15
CA SER A 65 6.69 17.39 -13.31
C SER A 65 6.40 16.69 -14.65
N ARG A 66 6.04 17.46 -15.69
CA ARG A 66 5.55 16.95 -16.98
C ARG A 66 6.50 15.93 -17.63
N TRP A 67 7.82 16.13 -17.54
CA TRP A 67 8.83 15.22 -18.09
C TRP A 67 8.90 13.86 -17.40
N ARG A 68 8.58 13.79 -16.10
CA ARG A 68 8.64 12.53 -15.33
C ARG A 68 7.55 11.55 -15.76
N LYS A 69 6.42 12.03 -16.29
CA LYS A 69 5.28 11.20 -16.71
C LYS A 69 5.58 10.28 -17.91
N HIS A 70 6.65 10.55 -18.67
CA HIS A 70 7.04 9.75 -19.83
C HIS A 70 8.12 8.71 -19.54
N SER A 71 8.64 8.67 -18.31
CA SER A 71 9.60 7.66 -17.90
C SER A 71 8.91 6.39 -17.40
N ASN A 72 9.54 5.23 -17.57
CA ASN A 72 9.01 3.96 -17.04
C ASN A 72 8.72 4.05 -15.52
N TRP A 73 9.61 4.67 -14.76
CA TRP A 73 9.43 4.88 -13.31
C TRP A 73 8.27 5.84 -13.00
N GLY A 74 8.17 6.96 -13.71
CA GLY A 74 7.06 7.88 -13.53
C GLY A 74 5.71 7.31 -13.95
N ILE A 75 5.67 6.39 -14.92
CA ILE A 75 4.47 5.62 -15.26
C ILE A 75 4.07 4.71 -14.08
N ILE A 76 5.02 4.03 -13.43
CA ILE A 76 4.76 3.24 -12.21
C ILE A 76 4.15 4.12 -11.12
N VAL A 77 4.84 5.20 -10.74
CA VAL A 77 4.39 6.09 -9.66
C VAL A 77 3.04 6.73 -9.98
N SER A 78 2.85 7.22 -11.21
CA SER A 78 1.58 7.83 -11.62
C SER A 78 0.43 6.81 -11.68
N SER A 79 0.68 5.55 -12.02
CA SER A 79 -0.34 4.50 -12.03
C SER A 79 -0.86 4.23 -10.61
N ILE A 80 0.04 4.23 -9.62
CA ILE A 80 -0.34 4.07 -8.20
C ILE A 80 -1.02 5.32 -7.65
N ASN A 81 -0.58 6.53 -8.03
CA ASN A 81 -1.26 7.75 -7.61
C ASN A 81 -2.66 7.89 -8.22
N ARG A 82 -2.85 7.50 -9.49
CA ARG A 82 -4.19 7.44 -10.11
C ARG A 82 -5.12 6.44 -9.46
N LEU A 83 -4.57 5.39 -8.84
CA LEU A 83 -5.33 4.41 -8.08
C LEU A 83 -5.78 5.00 -6.73
N LYS A 84 -4.92 5.81 -6.09
CA LYS A 84 -5.29 6.62 -4.93
C LYS A 84 -6.45 7.57 -5.23
N ASP A 85 -6.44 8.23 -6.39
CA ASP A 85 -7.55 9.10 -6.83
C ASP A 85 -8.89 8.35 -6.97
N LYS A 86 -8.84 7.02 -7.12
CA LYS A 86 -10.00 6.12 -7.17
C LYS A 86 -10.37 5.52 -5.80
N GLY A 87 -9.81 6.03 -4.71
CA GLY A 87 -10.09 5.58 -3.35
C GLY A 87 -9.25 4.40 -2.86
N VAL A 88 -8.22 4.00 -3.60
CA VAL A 88 -7.37 2.84 -3.26
C VAL A 88 -5.95 3.30 -3.02
N ASP A 89 -5.67 3.73 -1.79
CA ASP A 89 -4.36 4.27 -1.41
C ASP A 89 -3.44 3.17 -0.88
N LEU A 90 -2.76 2.45 -1.78
CA LEU A 90 -1.78 1.43 -1.40
C LEU A 90 -0.58 2.02 -0.64
N LEU A 91 -0.24 3.29 -0.86
CA LEU A 91 0.88 3.94 -0.16
C LEU A 91 0.56 4.16 1.31
N SER A 92 -0.71 4.44 1.66
CA SER A 92 -1.17 4.54 3.05
C SER A 92 -1.02 3.24 3.86
N LEU A 93 -0.98 2.10 3.17
CA LEU A 93 -0.77 0.79 3.79
C LEU A 93 0.72 0.49 4.07
N CYS A 94 1.63 1.32 3.56
CA CYS A 94 3.03 1.27 3.91
C CYS A 94 3.27 2.10 5.16
N THR A 95 3.46 1.46 6.30
CA THR A 95 3.82 2.10 7.56
C THR A 95 5.31 1.97 7.83
N ARG A 96 5.85 2.80 8.72
CA ARG A 96 7.24 2.69 9.18
C ARG A 96 7.30 1.72 10.36
N LYS A 97 8.32 0.87 10.36
CA LYS A 97 8.71 0.08 11.52
C LYS A 97 9.84 0.82 12.22
N LEU A 98 9.59 1.19 13.48
CA LEU A 98 10.60 1.83 14.31
C LEU A 98 11.73 0.84 14.63
N GLY A 99 12.95 1.25 14.29
CA GLY A 99 14.20 0.59 14.67
C GLY A 99 15.01 1.53 15.55
N ASN A 100 16.03 2.16 14.97
CA ASN A 100 16.90 3.14 15.62
C ASN A 100 16.37 4.59 15.51
N GLY A 101 15.31 4.83 14.75
CA GLY A 101 14.65 6.13 14.59
C GLY A 101 15.38 7.11 13.67
N VAL A 102 16.54 6.76 13.11
CA VAL A 102 17.41 7.69 12.35
C VAL A 102 16.74 8.18 11.07
N SER A 103 15.92 7.32 10.43
CA SER A 103 15.31 7.60 9.14
C SER A 103 13.79 7.80 9.21
N ILE A 104 13.21 7.83 10.41
CA ILE A 104 11.79 8.10 10.64
C ILE A 104 11.59 9.57 10.95
N SER A 105 10.65 10.21 10.26
CA SER A 105 10.15 11.52 10.66
C SER A 105 9.12 11.35 11.77
N PHE A 106 9.45 11.78 12.98
CA PHE A 106 8.59 11.63 14.16
C PHE A 106 7.15 12.10 13.92
N TRP A 107 6.97 13.25 13.26
CA TRP A 107 5.65 13.85 13.05
C TRP A 107 4.96 13.44 11.75
N GLU A 108 5.73 13.20 10.68
CA GLU A 108 5.19 13.04 9.33
C GLU A 108 5.00 11.56 8.92
N ASP A 109 5.76 10.64 9.52
CA ASP A 109 5.64 9.22 9.22
C ASP A 109 4.60 8.53 10.11
N THR A 110 3.91 7.53 9.56
CA THR A 110 3.08 6.61 10.35
C THR A 110 3.95 5.47 10.87
N TRP A 111 4.60 5.70 12.01
CA TRP A 111 5.43 4.69 12.71
C TRP A 111 4.75 4.14 13.98
N ILE A 112 3.67 4.78 14.43
CA ILE A 112 2.83 4.37 15.56
C ILE A 112 1.36 4.68 15.26
N GLY A 113 0.46 3.76 15.60
CA GLY A 113 -0.97 3.88 15.30
C GLY A 113 -1.28 3.74 13.80
N THR A 114 -2.32 4.45 13.34
CA THR A 114 -2.88 4.32 11.98
C THR A 114 -2.64 5.54 11.08
N SER A 115 -2.11 6.64 11.60
CA SER A 115 -1.84 7.87 10.86
C SER A 115 -0.65 8.63 11.45
N PRO A 116 -0.05 9.60 10.74
CA PRO A 116 1.06 10.39 11.28
C PRO A 116 0.67 11.15 12.55
N LEU A 117 1.59 11.29 13.51
CA LEU A 117 1.34 12.01 14.76
C LEU A 117 0.90 13.45 14.52
N ARG A 118 1.40 14.11 13.46
CA ARG A 118 0.97 15.46 13.07
C ARG A 118 -0.53 15.56 12.78
N SER A 119 -1.13 14.50 12.22
CA SER A 119 -2.56 14.45 11.94
C SER A 119 -3.37 14.12 13.18
N GLN A 120 -2.81 13.35 14.12
CA GLN A 120 -3.46 13.00 15.39
C GLN A 120 -3.42 14.17 16.40
N PHE A 121 -2.36 14.99 16.36
CA PHE A 121 -2.11 16.09 17.28
C PHE A 121 -1.84 17.41 16.54
N PRO A 122 -2.82 17.96 15.81
CA PRO A 122 -2.61 19.09 14.88
C PRO A 122 -2.31 20.44 15.56
N ARG A 123 -2.55 20.59 16.87
CA ARG A 123 -2.45 21.88 17.57
C ARG A 123 -1.47 21.94 18.75
N GLY A 124 -0.79 20.86 19.11
CA GLY A 124 0.41 20.87 19.98
C GLY A 124 0.33 21.57 21.35
N ALA A 125 -0.84 22.02 21.82
CA ALA A 125 -0.91 23.03 22.90
C ALA A 125 -2.03 22.82 23.93
N GLU A 126 -2.78 21.72 23.87
CA GLU A 126 -3.69 21.35 24.97
C GLU A 126 -3.01 20.29 25.85
N LEU A 127 -3.05 20.46 27.17
CA LEU A 127 -2.45 19.55 28.14
C LEU A 127 -2.89 18.10 27.92
N SER A 128 -4.17 17.90 27.59
CA SER A 128 -4.75 16.59 27.26
C SER A 128 -4.12 15.93 26.03
N GLN A 129 -3.77 16.70 25.00
CA GLN A 129 -3.10 16.19 23.80
C GLN A 129 -1.66 15.78 24.11
N PHE A 130 -0.99 16.53 24.99
CA PHE A 130 0.36 16.20 25.43
C PHE A 130 0.41 14.94 26.31
N GLU A 131 -0.52 14.81 27.26
CA GLU A 131 -0.68 13.60 28.08
C GLU A 131 -0.97 12.36 27.21
N ALA A 132 -1.87 12.49 26.23
CA ALA A 132 -2.16 11.43 25.28
C ALA A 132 -0.94 11.05 24.43
N LEU A 133 -0.15 12.03 23.99
CA LEU A 133 1.10 11.76 23.27
C LEU A 133 2.11 11.01 24.14
N ILE A 134 2.33 11.44 25.38
CA ILE A 134 3.22 10.76 26.34
C ILE A 134 2.74 9.33 26.57
N ALA A 135 1.44 9.13 26.83
CA ALA A 135 0.88 7.80 27.02
C ALA A 135 1.10 6.89 25.80
N LEU A 136 0.99 7.44 24.59
CA LEU A 136 1.20 6.71 23.34
C LEU A 136 2.67 6.33 23.12
N ILE A 137 3.60 7.25 23.36
CA ILE A 137 5.04 7.00 23.12
C ILE A 137 5.77 6.38 24.31
N GLY A 138 5.16 6.36 25.50
CA GLY A 138 5.81 5.93 26.74
C GLY A 138 6.27 4.47 26.74
N SER A 139 5.61 3.60 25.96
CA SER A 139 6.00 2.19 25.80
C SER A 139 6.95 1.94 24.62
N VAL A 140 7.30 2.97 23.85
CA VAL A 140 8.11 2.83 22.65
C VAL A 140 9.56 2.57 23.04
N GLN A 141 10.15 1.54 22.46
CA GLN A 141 11.56 1.19 22.65
C GLN A 141 12.26 1.22 21.29
N LEU A 142 13.41 1.90 21.24
CA LEU A 142 14.30 1.84 20.09
C LEU A 142 15.08 0.52 20.12
N SER A 143 15.49 0.07 18.95
CA SER A 143 16.37 -1.08 18.78
C SER A 143 17.59 -0.68 17.96
N ASP A 144 18.64 -1.50 18.02
CA ASP A 144 19.84 -1.29 17.20
C ASP A 144 19.61 -1.59 15.71
N SER A 145 18.45 -2.15 15.36
CA SER A 145 18.09 -2.42 13.97
C SER A 145 17.71 -1.13 13.22
N CYS A 146 18.05 -1.05 11.92
CA CYS A 146 17.64 0.08 11.10
C CYS A 146 16.11 0.14 10.96
N ASP A 147 15.55 1.35 10.87
CA ASP A 147 14.13 1.51 10.54
C ASP A 147 13.81 0.87 9.19
N SER A 148 12.61 0.31 9.08
CA SER A 148 12.17 -0.35 7.86
C SER A 148 10.75 0.06 7.48
N TRP A 149 10.27 -0.44 6.34
CA TRP A 149 8.86 -0.32 5.99
C TRP A 149 8.11 -1.59 6.36
N GLN A 150 6.86 -1.43 6.74
CA GLN A 150 5.91 -2.47 7.07
C GLN A 150 4.68 -2.37 6.17
N TRP A 151 4.08 -3.53 5.91
CA TRP A 151 2.89 -3.65 5.08
C TRP A 151 1.71 -3.95 5.98
N HIS A 152 0.83 -2.97 6.18
CA HIS A 152 -0.29 -3.03 7.12
C HIS A 152 -1.17 -4.30 6.98
N PRO A 153 -1.50 -4.79 5.77
CA PRO A 153 -2.29 -6.01 5.62
C PRO A 153 -1.66 -7.26 6.24
N ASN A 154 -0.33 -7.33 6.32
CA ASN A 154 0.37 -8.42 7.01
C ASN A 154 1.79 -7.99 7.42
N TYR A 155 1.94 -7.62 8.69
CA TYR A 155 3.23 -7.19 9.25
C TYR A 155 4.31 -8.28 9.28
N THR A 156 3.91 -9.56 9.36
CA THR A 156 4.86 -10.69 9.50
C THR A 156 5.47 -11.10 8.17
N VAL A 157 4.64 -11.22 7.14
CA VAL A 157 5.06 -11.63 5.78
C VAL A 157 5.56 -10.41 4.99
N GLY A 158 5.06 -9.22 5.32
CA GLY A 158 5.29 -8.00 4.55
C GLY A 158 4.51 -7.97 3.25
N TYR A 159 4.98 -7.15 2.31
CA TYR A 159 4.30 -6.96 1.04
C TYR A 159 4.30 -8.21 0.18
N THR A 160 3.11 -8.59 -0.31
CA THR A 160 2.96 -9.57 -1.38
C THR A 160 2.07 -9.02 -2.49
N VAL A 161 2.38 -9.40 -3.73
CA VAL A 161 1.55 -9.07 -4.90
C VAL A 161 0.12 -9.58 -4.71
N ALA A 162 -0.04 -10.76 -4.09
CA ALA A 162 -1.34 -11.35 -3.77
C ALA A 162 -2.15 -10.46 -2.82
N SER A 163 -1.53 -9.94 -1.75
CA SER A 163 -2.22 -9.05 -0.80
C SER A 163 -2.64 -7.71 -1.43
N ALA A 164 -1.77 -7.10 -2.24
CA ALA A 164 -2.10 -5.87 -2.96
C ALA A 164 -3.21 -6.10 -4.00
N ARG A 165 -3.13 -7.21 -4.74
CA ARG A 165 -4.17 -7.60 -5.70
C ARG A 165 -5.52 -7.78 -5.02
N ALA A 166 -5.56 -8.48 -3.88
CA ALA A 166 -6.80 -8.69 -3.15
C ALA A 166 -7.46 -7.38 -2.72
N LEU A 167 -6.68 -6.41 -2.26
CA LEU A 167 -7.17 -5.07 -1.87
C LEU A 167 -7.73 -4.30 -3.08
N VAL A 168 -7.01 -4.32 -4.20
CA VAL A 168 -7.43 -3.67 -5.44
C VAL A 168 -8.71 -4.32 -5.97
N ASP A 169 -8.75 -5.65 -6.03
CA ASP A 169 -9.92 -6.39 -6.48
C ASP A 169 -11.11 -6.18 -5.56
N GLU A 170 -10.90 -6.10 -4.24
CA GLU A 170 -11.98 -5.87 -3.28
C GLU A 170 -12.64 -4.50 -3.46
N SER A 171 -11.85 -3.49 -3.82
CA SER A 171 -12.28 -2.12 -4.03
C SER A 171 -12.91 -1.85 -5.41
N ILE A 172 -12.49 -2.58 -6.45
CA ILE A 172 -12.91 -2.34 -7.84
C ILE A 172 -14.02 -3.30 -8.27
N LEU A 173 -14.02 -4.55 -7.79
CA LEU A 173 -15.01 -5.54 -8.20
C LEU A 173 -16.31 -5.35 -7.42
N GLU A 174 -17.42 -5.20 -8.15
CA GLU A 174 -18.77 -5.05 -7.61
C GLU A 174 -19.10 -6.13 -6.57
N LYS A 175 -19.73 -5.70 -5.47
CA LYS A 175 -20.33 -6.61 -4.48
C LYS A 175 -21.75 -6.93 -4.96
N ASP A 176 -21.89 -7.97 -5.77
CA ASP A 176 -23.22 -8.44 -6.15
C ASP A 176 -23.93 -9.02 -4.91
N LEU A 177 -25.14 -8.56 -4.59
CA LEU A 177 -25.89 -8.96 -3.38
C LEU A 177 -26.31 -10.44 -3.43
N VAL A 178 -26.33 -11.03 -4.63
CA VAL A 178 -26.69 -12.43 -4.85
C VAL A 178 -25.45 -13.23 -5.22
N ALA A 179 -24.94 -13.99 -4.24
CA ALA A 179 -23.84 -14.93 -4.46
C ALA A 179 -24.23 -15.98 -5.50
N THR A 180 -23.44 -16.13 -6.57
CA THR A 180 -23.64 -17.24 -7.51
C THR A 180 -23.28 -18.53 -6.82
N ARG A 181 -24.21 -19.48 -6.77
CA ARG A 181 -23.93 -20.85 -6.31
C ARG A 181 -23.20 -21.60 -7.42
N TRP A 182 -21.88 -21.70 -7.31
CA TRP A 182 -21.07 -22.51 -8.22
C TRP A 182 -21.33 -23.99 -7.97
N ASN A 183 -21.81 -24.70 -8.98
CA ASN A 183 -21.98 -26.16 -8.91
C ASN A 183 -20.61 -26.82 -9.05
N ARG A 184 -20.14 -27.48 -7.99
CA ARG A 184 -18.82 -28.15 -7.93
C ARG A 184 -18.65 -29.30 -8.92
N ASN A 185 -19.75 -29.78 -9.51
CA ASN A 185 -19.74 -30.91 -10.46
C ASN A 185 -19.58 -30.47 -11.92
N ILE A 186 -19.46 -29.17 -12.20
CA ILE A 186 -19.24 -28.67 -13.56
C ILE A 186 -17.72 -28.54 -13.79
N PRO A 187 -17.12 -29.32 -14.72
CA PRO A 187 -15.71 -29.22 -15.03
C PRO A 187 -15.36 -27.83 -15.55
N ILE A 188 -14.26 -27.25 -15.04
CA ILE A 188 -13.65 -26.06 -15.62
C ILE A 188 -12.95 -26.53 -16.90
N LYS A 189 -13.56 -26.28 -18.05
CA LYS A 189 -12.98 -26.57 -19.38
C LYS A 189 -11.95 -25.52 -19.77
#